data_AF-A0A2D4JTZ3-F1
#
_entry.id   AF-A0A2D4JTZ3-F1
#
_cell.length_a   1.000
_cell.length_b   1.000
_cell.length_c   1.000
_cell.angle_alpha   90.00
_cell.angle_beta   90.00
_cell.angle_gamma   90.00
#
_symmetry.space_group_name_H-M   'P 1'
#
loop_
_entity.id
_entity.type
_entity.pdbx_description
1 polymer ?
#
loop_
_entity_poly.entity_id
_entity_poly.type
_entity_poly.pdbx_seq_one_letter_code
_entity_poly.pdbx_strand_id
1 'polypeptide(L)'
;MIVNFIYQDDALKCGAESISGAAPDICIAYKLHLECGRLINLVDWLEAFSTVVTAAGNTDSRVKNQTDDIIHARFIRAVSELEFLGFIKPTKQKTDHVARLTWGSC
;
A
#
# COMPACT_ATOMS: atom_id res chain seq x y z
N MET A 1 21.37 8.45 5.85
CA MET A 1 22.09 9.48 5.07
C MET A 1 22.20 8.94 3.65
N ILE A 2 21.10 9.03 2.90
CA ILE A 2 20.98 9.86 1.69
C ILE A 2 22.12 9.55 0.71
N VAL A 3 21.91 8.61 -0.20
CA VAL A 3 21.75 8.87 -1.64
C VAL A 3 21.57 7.54 -2.38
N ASN A 4 20.47 7.41 -3.10
CA ASN A 4 20.60 7.04 -4.49
C ASN A 4 19.77 8.02 -5.31
N PHE A 5 20.45 9.09 -5.71
CA PHE A 5 20.11 9.90 -6.86
C PHE A 5 20.07 8.96 -8.07
N ILE A 6 18.91 8.73 -8.67
CA ILE A 6 18.85 8.18 -10.03
C ILE A 6 18.07 9.15 -10.90
N TYR A 7 18.88 9.96 -11.57
CA TYR A 7 18.81 10.28 -12.99
C TYR A 7 17.41 10.45 -13.62
N GLN A 8 17.16 11.72 -13.93
CA GLN A 8 16.39 12.26 -15.04
C GLN A 8 16.33 11.33 -16.28
N ASP A 9 15.14 10.89 -16.67
CA ASP A 9 14.84 10.57 -18.07
C ASP A 9 13.40 10.99 -18.38
N ASP A 10 13.29 11.87 -19.38
CA ASP A 10 12.11 12.58 -19.82
C ASP A 10 11.23 11.71 -20.72
N ALA A 11 10.50 10.74 -20.18
CA ALA A 11 9.35 10.15 -20.87
C ALA A 11 8.44 9.40 -19.89
N LEU A 12 7.17 9.83 -19.83
CA LEU A 12 6.06 9.23 -19.07
C LEU A 12 6.00 9.62 -17.59
N LYS A 13 5.64 10.88 -17.34
CA LYS A 13 5.02 11.31 -16.05
C LYS A 13 3.71 10.55 -15.83
N CYS A 14 3.78 9.34 -15.27
CA CYS A 14 2.75 8.85 -14.37
C CYS A 14 3.14 9.38 -12.99
N GLY A 15 2.43 10.39 -12.49
CA GLY A 15 2.72 11.08 -11.25
C GLY A 15 2.74 10.12 -10.05
N ALA A 16 3.88 9.48 -9.81
CA ALA A 16 4.29 9.05 -8.48
C ALA A 16 4.85 10.28 -7.75
N GLU A 17 4.05 11.35 -7.72
CA GLU A 17 4.22 12.39 -6.75
C GLU A 17 4.16 11.74 -5.35
N SER A 18 4.95 12.32 -4.47
CA SER A 18 4.92 12.22 -3.01
C SER A 18 3.72 11.44 -2.49
N ILE A 19 3.91 10.51 -1.55
CA ILE A 19 2.77 10.07 -0.73
C ILE A 19 2.37 11.29 0.11
N SER A 20 1.69 12.24 -0.53
CA SER A 20 1.01 13.34 0.12
C SER A 20 -0.01 12.64 0.99
N GLY A 21 -0.08 12.99 2.28
CA GLY A 21 -1.05 12.41 3.20
C GLY A 21 -2.52 12.57 2.77
N ALA A 22 -2.77 13.20 1.62
CA ALA A 22 -4.06 13.36 0.94
C ALA A 22 -4.29 12.41 -0.25
N ALA A 23 -3.34 11.52 -0.59
CA ALA A 23 -3.55 10.54 -1.67
C ALA A 23 -4.60 9.50 -1.28
N PRO A 24 -5.42 9.00 -2.23
CA PRO A 24 -6.44 8.00 -1.93
C PRO A 24 -5.82 6.68 -1.45
N ASP A 25 -6.53 5.98 -0.56
CA ASP A 25 -6.07 4.76 0.13
C ASP A 25 -5.50 3.71 -0.87
N ILE A 26 -6.10 3.59 -2.05
CA ILE A 26 -5.67 2.69 -3.13
C ILE A 26 -4.26 2.97 -3.63
N CYS A 27 -3.84 4.24 -3.71
CA CYS A 27 -2.49 4.60 -4.15
C CYS A 27 -1.43 4.18 -3.12
N ILE A 28 -1.76 4.27 -1.83
CA ILE A 28 -0.87 3.84 -0.74
C ILE A 28 -0.73 2.32 -0.78
N ALA A 29 -1.85 1.60 -0.86
CA ALA A 29 -1.86 0.15 -0.99
C ALA A 29 -1.09 -0.30 -2.24
N TYR A 30 -1.26 0.39 -3.37
CA TYR A 30 -0.52 0.11 -4.60
C TYR A 30 0.99 0.37 -4.46
N LYS A 31 1.45 1.45 -3.82
CA LYS A 31 2.91 1.60 -3.63
C LYS A 31 3.48 0.47 -2.76
N LEU A 32 2.79 0.13 -1.67
CA LEU A 32 3.21 -0.95 -0.76
C LEU A 32 3.23 -2.34 -1.44
N HIS A 33 2.29 -2.62 -2.36
CA HIS A 33 2.26 -3.90 -3.08
C HIS A 33 3.43 -4.07 -4.09
N LEU A 34 4.02 -2.96 -4.55
CA LEU A 34 5.19 -2.99 -5.44
C LEU A 34 6.46 -3.37 -4.68
N GLU A 35 6.64 -2.83 -3.47
CA GLU A 35 7.77 -3.14 -2.58
C GLU A 35 7.77 -4.60 -2.09
N CYS A 36 6.61 -5.26 -2.12
CA CYS A 36 6.46 -6.65 -1.71
C CYS A 36 6.82 -7.65 -2.82
N GLY A 37 7.18 -8.88 -2.43
CA GLY A 37 7.48 -9.97 -3.37
C GLY A 37 6.24 -10.54 -4.07
N ARG A 38 6.41 -11.68 -4.75
CA ARG A 38 5.34 -12.38 -5.48
C ARG A 38 4.17 -12.82 -4.60
N LEU A 39 4.43 -13.06 -3.32
CA LEU A 39 3.46 -13.40 -2.28
C LEU A 39 3.53 -12.33 -1.21
N ILE A 40 2.41 -11.68 -0.96
CA ILE A 40 2.28 -10.58 -0.01
C ILE A 40 1.51 -11.11 1.21
N ASN A 41 2.05 -10.93 2.41
CA ASN A 41 1.32 -11.22 3.65
C ASN A 41 0.35 -10.08 3.96
N LEU A 42 -0.93 -10.39 4.14
CA LEU A 42 -1.97 -9.39 4.41
C LEU A 42 -1.72 -8.65 5.73
N VAL A 43 -1.19 -9.33 6.74
CA VAL A 43 -0.93 -8.74 8.07
C VAL A 43 0.18 -7.70 8.01
N ASP A 44 1.34 -8.06 7.44
CA ASP A 44 2.46 -7.11 7.26
C ASP A 44 2.07 -5.93 6.37
N TRP A 45 1.27 -6.19 5.33
CA TRP A 45 0.82 -5.14 4.41
C TRP A 45 -0.12 -4.13 5.09
N LEU A 46 -1.03 -4.63 5.92
CA LEU A 46 -1.92 -3.81 6.74
C LEU A 46 -1.15 -2.99 7.78
N GLU A 47 -0.14 -3.57 8.44
CA GLU A 47 0.69 -2.86 9.41
C GLU A 47 1.48 -1.70 8.74
N ALA A 48 2.06 -1.96 7.57
CA ALA A 48 2.71 -0.94 6.76
C ALA A 48 1.72 0.15 6.33
N PHE A 49 0.50 -0.23 5.93
CA PHE A 49 -0.56 0.71 5.55
C PHE A 49 -0.98 1.60 6.74
N SER A 50 -1.21 1.01 7.92
CA SER A 50 -1.57 1.73 9.14
C SER A 50 -0.50 2.75 9.54
N THR A 51 0.77 2.37 9.42
CA THR A 51 1.91 3.26 9.70
C THR A 51 1.91 4.47 8.78
N VAL A 52 1.67 4.28 7.47
CA VAL A 52 1.64 5.38 6.49
C VAL A 52 0.43 6.30 6.73
N VAL A 53 -0.75 5.74 6.99
CA VAL A 53 -1.98 6.52 7.23
C VAL A 53 -1.89 7.30 8.55
N THR A 54 -1.31 6.71 9.59
CA THR A 54 -1.09 7.37 10.89
C THR A 54 0.03 8.41 10.81
N ALA A 55 1.06 8.21 9.99
CA ALA A 55 2.08 9.24 9.76
C ALA A 55 1.53 10.45 8.98
N ALA A 56 0.51 10.23 8.14
CA ALA A 56 -0.17 11.29 7.39
C ALA A 56 -1.21 12.06 8.23
N GLY A 57 -1.86 11.39 9.18
CA GLY A 57 -2.83 11.99 10.10
C GLY A 57 -2.19 12.38 11.43
N ASN A 58 -2.12 13.66 11.75
CA ASN A 58 -1.65 14.15 13.06
C ASN A 58 -2.68 13.87 14.18
N THR A 59 -3.01 12.59 14.42
CA THR A 59 -4.03 12.17 15.38
C THR A 59 -3.42 11.91 16.76
N ASP A 60 -3.80 12.75 17.71
CA ASP A 60 -3.47 12.67 19.13
C ASP A 60 -3.93 11.33 19.75
N SER A 61 -3.06 10.78 20.60
CA SER A 61 -2.97 9.40 21.11
C SER A 61 -4.20 8.79 21.82
N ARG A 62 -5.35 9.46 21.85
CA ARG A 62 -6.50 9.10 22.72
C ARG A 62 -7.62 8.30 22.05
N VAL A 63 -7.59 8.12 20.73
CA VAL A 63 -8.64 7.42 19.95
C VAL A 63 -8.05 6.26 19.12
N LYS A 64 -7.15 5.46 19.71
CA LYS A 64 -6.45 4.39 18.97
C LYS A 64 -7.43 3.33 18.44
N ASN A 65 -8.21 2.71 19.34
CA ASN A 65 -9.08 1.57 18.97
C ASN A 65 -10.09 1.87 17.85
N GLN A 66 -10.77 3.02 17.87
CA GLN A 66 -11.71 3.38 16.78
C GLN A 66 -10.98 3.72 15.47
N THR A 67 -9.77 4.27 15.57
CA THR A 67 -8.97 4.59 14.37
C THR A 67 -8.44 3.32 13.73
N ASP A 68 -8.10 2.30 14.52
CA ASP A 68 -7.69 0.98 14.03
C ASP A 68 -8.80 0.35 13.17
N ASP A 69 -10.05 0.30 13.65
CA ASP A 69 -11.19 -0.23 12.87
C ASP A 69 -11.41 0.53 11.56
N ILE A 70 -11.25 1.86 11.57
CA ILE A 70 -11.38 2.70 10.38
C ILE A 70 -10.24 2.42 9.39
N ILE A 71 -9.01 2.27 9.88
CA ILE A 71 -7.84 1.92 9.05
C ILE A 71 -8.04 0.55 8.42
N HIS A 72 -8.50 -0.44 9.18
CA HIS A 72 -8.83 -1.78 8.65
C HIS A 72 -9.88 -1.70 7.54
N ALA A 73 -10.97 -0.96 7.74
CA ALA A 73 -12.02 -0.81 6.73
C ALA A 73 -11.49 -0.12 5.45
N ARG A 74 -10.64 0.91 5.60
CA ARG A 74 -9.99 1.58 4.46
C ARG A 74 -9.03 0.66 3.71
N PHE A 75 -8.26 -0.14 4.43
CA PHE A 75 -7.37 -1.13 3.84
C PHE A 75 -8.14 -2.17 3.03
N ILE A 76 -9.17 -2.79 3.62
CA ILE A 76 -9.99 -3.81 2.94
C ILE A 76 -10.61 -3.24 1.65
N ARG A 77 -11.08 -1.99 1.70
CA ARG A 77 -11.60 -1.30 0.51
C ARG A 77 -10.53 -1.17 -0.58
N ALA A 78 -9.35 -0.66 -0.24
CA ALA A 78 -8.24 -0.51 -1.18
C ALA A 78 -7.76 -1.85 -1.77
N VAL A 79 -7.69 -2.91 -0.94
CA VAL A 79 -7.35 -4.27 -1.37
C VAL A 79 -8.39 -4.81 -2.34
N SER A 80 -9.68 -4.61 -2.05
CA SER A 80 -10.77 -5.05 -2.92
C SER A 80 -10.73 -4.36 -4.29
N GLU A 81 -10.39 -3.06 -4.33
CA GLU A 81 -10.20 -2.32 -5.57
C GLU A 81 -8.99 -2.84 -6.37
N LEU A 82 -7.87 -3.16 -5.70
CA LEU A 82 -6.70 -3.76 -6.33
C LEU A 82 -6.97 -5.17 -6.87
N GLU A 83 -7.76 -5.96 -6.15
CA GLU A 83 -8.22 -7.28 -6.62
C GLU A 83 -9.14 -7.14 -7.83
N PHE A 84 -10.10 -6.21 -7.79
CA PHE A 84 -11.03 -5.94 -8.88
C PHE A 84 -10.30 -5.53 -10.17
N LEU A 85 -9.25 -4.71 -10.03
CA LEU A 85 -8.39 -4.29 -11.15
C LEU A 85 -7.43 -5.39 -11.64
N GLY A 86 -7.35 -6.52 -10.94
CA GLY A 86 -6.51 -7.66 -11.32
C GLY A 86 -5.03 -7.51 -10.96
N PHE A 87 -4.67 -6.60 -10.04
CA PHE A 87 -3.29 -6.44 -9.57
C PHE A 87 -2.88 -7.56 -8.60
N ILE A 88 -3.82 -8.04 -7.81
CA ILE A 88 -3.62 -9.06 -6.79
C ILE A 88 -4.71 -10.14 -6.86
N LYS A 89 -4.43 -11.32 -6.31
CA LYS A 89 -5.41 -12.39 -6.20
C LYS A 89 -5.20 -13.18 -4.90
N PRO A 90 -6.28 -13.55 -4.18
CA PRO A 90 -6.16 -14.45 -3.04
C PRO A 90 -5.56 -15.80 -3.47
N THR A 91 -4.56 -16.27 -2.72
CA THR A 91 -3.95 -17.58 -2.97
C THR A 91 -4.50 -18.64 -2.01
N LYS A 92 -4.65 -19.87 -2.49
CA LYS A 92 -5.02 -21.03 -1.66
C LYS A 92 -3.80 -21.68 -1.00
N GLN A 93 -2.58 -21.23 -1.30
CA GLN A 93 -1.35 -21.82 -0.75
C GLN A 93 -1.10 -21.46 0.71
N LYS A 94 -1.53 -20.26 1.14
CA LYS A 94 -1.37 -19.79 2.52
C LYS A 94 -2.53 -18.85 2.86
N THR A 95 -3.18 -19.11 3.99
CA THR A 95 -4.49 -18.54 4.40
C THR A 95 -4.53 -17.02 4.49
N ASP A 96 -3.37 -16.37 4.60
CA ASP A 96 -3.26 -14.94 4.85
C ASP A 96 -2.43 -14.22 3.77
N HIS A 97 -2.24 -14.85 2.61
CA HIS A 97 -1.38 -14.34 1.54
C HIS A 97 -2.20 -14.02 0.29
N VAL A 98 -1.77 -12.97 -0.41
CA VAL A 98 -2.23 -12.64 -1.75
C VAL A 98 -1.08 -12.75 -2.74
N ALA A 99 -1.37 -13.25 -3.93
CA ALA A 99 -0.41 -13.33 -5.02
C ALA A 99 -0.49 -12.05 -5.85
N ARG A 100 0.66 -11.44 -6.11
CA ARG A 100 0.77 -10.33 -7.09
C ARG A 100 0.68 -10.91 -8.50
N LEU A 101 -0.20 -10.32 -9.32
CA LEU A 101 -0.42 -10.74 -10.70
C LEU A 101 0.31 -9.86 -11.72
N THR A 102 0.87 -8.73 -11.29
CA THR A 102 1.68 -7.85 -12.13
C THR A 102 3.15 -8.26 -12.17
N TRP A 103 3.71 -8.12 -13.36
CA TRP A 103 5.13 -8.22 -13.65
C TRP A 103 5.69 -6.79 -13.68
N GLY A 104 6.69 -6.45 -12.86
CA GLY A 104 7.20 -5.08 -12.87
C GLY A 104 8.03 -4.58 -11.69
N SER A 105 8.32 -5.38 -10.66
CA SER A 105 9.38 -5.01 -9.70
C SER A 105 10.66 -5.72 -10.13
N CYS A 106 11.50 -5.02 -10.87
CA CYS A 106 12.90 -5.36 -11.04
C CYS A 106 13.71 -4.69 -9.94
#